data_AF-A0A7J9GC50-F1
#
_entry.id   AF-A0A7J9GC50-F1
#
_cell.length_a   1.000
_cell.length_b   1.000
_cell.length_c   1.000
_cell.angle_alpha   90.00
_cell.angle_beta   90.00
_cell.angle_gamma   90.00
#
_symmetry.space_group_name_H-M   'P 1'
#
loop_
_entity.id
_entity.type
_entity.pdbx_description
1 polymer ?
#
loop_
_entity_poly.entity_id
_entity_poly.type
_entity_poly.pdbx_seq_one_letter_code
_entity_poly.pdbx_strand_id
1 'polypeptide(L)'
;MGKLNAFRNIFYRRELGVEMIDAVSVFGFTLFIFLTGVKMDVKMAFNSTKKSVVIGIISLLSPIVVGIVLHKTFNEYKRMNDVIKTERIVGTLIESTTSFSVIACVLTELKIINSELGRLALSSASVGDLSTLFLVHIISLSQDWATSPLLALQRVLVAFLFITVLFFVFRPMMFWIIKKTPEGEPIEEVYIVAILMVAIGCAIFTHWTQQAPLIGAFLFGLAVPDGPPLGSTLINKFECFVNGIFLAVYITASAMRVNPRKMVSNPPRVRFSIISFFLTFLAKFISCFIASFVSFMPFRDSLAFGLIMSSKGVVELAYFSTFRDNWVISEATFSVAVFAILVNATVIPLLVRLLYDPVSRKYAGYKRRNLMHLKPDAELRVLACIHWPENVSAMIDLLDLTCPMKESPNVIYALHLIELMARDSPVFIAHHKHETNTNVGGSFEDILAFYQYEQNNWGLVT
;
A
#
# COMPACT_ATOMS: atom_id res chain seq x y z
N MET A 1 -33.13 11.94 -26.84
CA MET A 1 -32.35 12.41 -28.01
C MET A 1 -31.48 11.33 -28.70
N GLY A 2 -31.32 10.11 -28.17
CA GLY A 2 -30.47 9.06 -28.77
C GLY A 2 -31.08 8.16 -29.85
N LYS A 3 -32.22 8.52 -30.46
CA LYS A 3 -32.93 7.68 -31.45
C LYS A 3 -32.73 8.08 -32.92
N LEU A 4 -32.08 9.22 -33.19
CA LEU A 4 -31.74 9.63 -34.55
C LEU A 4 -30.36 9.12 -34.94
N ASN A 5 -30.32 8.18 -35.89
CA ASN A 5 -29.09 7.56 -36.39
C ASN A 5 -28.07 8.58 -36.93
N ALA A 6 -28.52 9.72 -37.46
CA ALA A 6 -27.66 10.81 -37.92
C ALA A 6 -26.91 11.51 -36.77
N PHE A 7 -27.61 11.80 -35.66
CA PHE A 7 -26.99 12.40 -34.47
C PHE A 7 -26.03 11.43 -33.76
N ARG A 8 -26.36 10.12 -33.79
CA ARG A 8 -25.50 9.07 -33.26
C ARG A 8 -24.18 8.93 -34.02
N ASN A 9 -24.17 9.07 -35.35
CA ASN A 9 -22.93 8.94 -36.11
C ASN A 9 -22.05 10.21 -36.07
N ILE A 10 -22.63 11.39 -35.82
CA ILE A 10 -21.90 12.67 -35.75
C ILE A 10 -21.31 12.91 -34.35
N PHE A 11 -22.09 12.67 -33.27
CA PHE A 11 -21.63 12.88 -31.89
C PHE A 11 -21.17 11.61 -31.17
N TYR A 12 -21.61 10.43 -31.62
CA TYR A 12 -21.44 9.15 -30.94
C TYR A 12 -20.72 8.15 -31.85
N ARG A 13 -19.54 8.51 -32.34
CA ARG A 13 -18.64 7.51 -32.93
C ARG A 13 -18.18 6.62 -31.77
N ARG A 14 -18.91 5.52 -31.56
CA ARG A 14 -18.84 4.64 -30.38
C ARG A 14 -17.41 4.15 -30.10
N GLU A 15 -16.60 4.02 -31.14
CA GLU A 15 -15.18 3.65 -31.06
C GLU A 15 -14.33 4.78 -30.44
N LEU A 16 -14.45 6.03 -30.91
CA LEU A 16 -13.72 7.17 -30.33
C LEU A 16 -14.10 7.43 -28.87
N GLY A 17 -15.37 7.29 -28.51
CA GLY A 17 -15.81 7.49 -27.12
C GLY A 17 -15.21 6.47 -26.16
N VAL A 18 -15.09 5.20 -26.59
CA VAL A 18 -14.50 4.13 -25.78
C VAL A 18 -12.99 4.30 -25.67
N GLU A 19 -12.31 4.68 -26.76
CA GLU A 19 -10.87 4.97 -26.76
C GLU A 19 -10.51 6.18 -25.88
N MET A 20 -11.32 7.25 -25.90
CA MET A 20 -11.12 8.41 -25.04
C MET A 20 -11.31 8.06 -23.56
N ILE A 21 -12.36 7.31 -23.22
CA ILE A 21 -12.58 6.85 -21.85
C ILE A 21 -11.42 5.97 -21.40
N ASP A 22 -10.91 5.10 -22.28
CA ASP A 22 -9.79 4.24 -21.96
C ASP A 22 -8.51 5.04 -21.70
N ALA A 23 -8.18 6.00 -22.57
CA ALA A 23 -7.01 6.86 -22.40
C ALA A 23 -7.08 7.65 -21.08
N VAL A 24 -8.24 8.24 -20.77
CA VAL A 24 -8.46 8.94 -19.48
C VAL A 24 -8.35 7.99 -18.30
N SER A 25 -8.82 6.75 -18.46
CA SER A 25 -8.76 5.74 -17.41
C SER A 25 -7.32 5.31 -17.10
N VAL A 26 -6.50 5.05 -18.13
CA VAL A 26 -5.09 4.65 -17.99
C VAL A 26 -4.27 5.81 -17.42
N PHE A 27 -4.53 7.04 -17.88
CA PHE A 27 -3.94 8.25 -17.32
C PHE A 27 -4.24 8.38 -15.82
N GLY A 28 -5.52 8.29 -15.46
CA GLY A 28 -5.98 8.37 -14.08
C GLY A 28 -5.39 7.28 -13.18
N PHE A 29 -5.33 6.05 -13.69
CA PHE A 29 -4.72 4.93 -12.96
C PHE A 29 -3.20 5.05 -12.83
N THR A 30 -2.52 5.66 -13.81
CA THR A 30 -1.10 5.98 -13.72
C THR A 30 -0.82 6.95 -12.58
N LEU A 31 -1.66 7.99 -12.42
CA LEU A 31 -1.58 8.90 -11.29
C LEU A 31 -1.87 8.21 -9.95
N PHE A 32 -2.83 7.28 -9.92
CA PHE A 32 -3.13 6.47 -8.72
C PHE A 32 -1.95 5.63 -8.27
N ILE A 33 -1.31 4.91 -9.19
CA ILE A 33 -0.12 4.09 -8.90
C ILE A 33 1.07 4.97 -8.50
N PHE A 34 1.24 6.12 -9.14
CA PHE A 34 2.25 7.10 -8.73
C PHE A 34 2.03 7.59 -7.29
N LEU A 35 0.84 8.06 -6.95
CA LEU A 35 0.51 8.51 -5.59
C LEU A 35 0.64 7.39 -4.56
N THR A 36 0.30 6.15 -4.93
CA THR A 36 0.60 4.98 -4.09
C THR A 36 2.09 4.89 -3.81
N GLY A 37 2.94 4.98 -4.84
CA GLY A 37 4.39 4.95 -4.68
C GLY A 37 4.89 6.03 -3.72
N VAL A 38 4.32 7.24 -3.80
CA VAL A 38 4.65 8.35 -2.87
C VAL A 38 4.21 8.05 -1.43
N LYS A 39 3.07 7.38 -1.23
CA LYS A 39 2.57 6.96 0.09
C LYS A 39 3.39 5.81 0.70
N MET A 40 4.00 4.98 -0.13
CA MET A 40 4.73 3.81 0.31
C MET A 40 6.09 4.20 0.89
N ASP A 41 6.22 4.06 2.21
CA ASP A 41 7.51 4.23 2.88
C ASP A 41 8.45 3.05 2.56
N VAL A 42 9.38 3.28 1.63
CA VAL A 42 10.39 2.30 1.22
C VAL A 42 11.29 1.89 2.40
N LYS A 43 11.55 2.81 3.35
CA LYS A 43 12.34 2.50 4.55
C LYS A 43 11.58 1.53 5.44
N MET A 44 10.26 1.65 5.55
CA MET A 44 9.45 0.67 6.27
C MET A 44 9.58 -0.73 5.66
N ALA A 45 9.69 -0.86 4.34
CA ALA A 45 9.89 -2.15 3.68
C ALA A 45 11.28 -2.76 3.96
N PHE A 46 12.35 -1.96 3.93
CA PHE A 46 13.72 -2.44 4.20
C PHE A 46 14.02 -2.65 5.69
N ASN A 47 13.46 -1.81 6.57
CA ASN A 47 13.58 -1.94 8.03
C ASN A 47 12.43 -2.76 8.63
N SER A 48 11.71 -3.50 7.80
CA SER A 48 10.61 -4.36 8.22
C SER A 48 11.06 -5.40 9.23
N THR A 49 10.17 -5.73 10.16
CA THR A 49 10.43 -6.83 11.09
C THR A 49 10.63 -8.14 10.33
N LYS A 50 11.47 -9.05 10.85
CA LYS A 50 11.65 -10.39 10.28
C LYS A 50 10.30 -11.09 10.02
N LYS A 51 9.30 -10.83 10.87
CA LYS A 51 7.92 -11.33 10.73
C LYS A 51 7.27 -10.82 9.43
N SER A 52 7.29 -9.50 9.19
CA SER A 52 6.71 -8.89 7.98
C SER A 52 7.34 -9.45 6.69
N VAL A 53 8.67 -9.64 6.70
CA VAL A 53 9.40 -10.15 5.53
C VAL A 53 8.98 -11.59 5.22
N VAL A 54 8.97 -12.45 6.24
CA VAL A 54 8.57 -13.86 6.09
C VAL A 54 7.12 -13.96 5.60
N ILE A 55 6.21 -13.19 6.20
CA ILE A 55 4.80 -13.17 5.80
C ILE A 55 4.65 -12.69 4.35
N GLY A 56 5.30 -11.59 3.97
CA GLY A 56 5.25 -11.05 2.61
C GLY A 56 5.67 -12.08 1.57
N ILE A 57 6.82 -12.74 1.79
CA ILE A 57 7.34 -13.78 0.88
C ILE A 57 6.42 -15.02 0.85
N ILE A 58 5.97 -15.50 2.01
CA ILE A 58 5.06 -16.66 2.08
C ILE A 58 3.73 -16.37 1.37
N SER A 59 3.20 -15.14 1.50
CA SER A 59 1.95 -14.72 0.86
C SER A 59 2.03 -14.72 -0.67
N LEU A 60 3.24 -14.52 -1.22
CA LEU A 60 3.51 -14.58 -2.66
C LEU A 60 3.78 -16.01 -3.12
N LEU A 61 4.57 -16.79 -2.38
CA LEU A 61 4.97 -18.13 -2.79
C LEU A 61 3.84 -19.15 -2.64
N SER A 62 2.99 -19.04 -1.61
CA SER A 62 1.96 -20.05 -1.34
C SER A 62 0.95 -20.22 -2.49
N PRO A 63 0.41 -19.15 -3.12
CA PRO A 63 -0.53 -19.30 -4.22
C PRO A 63 0.15 -19.81 -5.49
N ILE A 64 1.42 -19.46 -5.72
CA ILE A 64 2.21 -19.93 -6.86
C ILE A 64 2.40 -21.44 -6.77
N VAL A 65 2.82 -21.97 -5.61
CA VAL A 65 3.01 -23.41 -5.40
C VAL A 65 1.71 -24.16 -5.63
N VAL A 66 0.61 -23.68 -5.05
CA VAL A 66 -0.71 -24.30 -5.19
C VAL A 66 -1.20 -24.25 -6.64
N GLY A 67 -0.99 -23.15 -7.35
CA GLY A 67 -1.34 -23.04 -8.77
C GLY A 67 -0.52 -23.98 -9.66
N ILE A 68 0.78 -24.14 -9.40
CA ILE A 68 1.62 -25.13 -10.12
C ILE A 68 1.11 -26.56 -9.89
N VAL A 69 0.76 -26.91 -8.64
CA VAL A 69 0.19 -28.22 -8.31
C VAL A 69 -1.15 -28.41 -9.03
N LEU A 70 -2.03 -27.42 -8.98
CA LEU A 70 -3.32 -27.44 -9.68
C LEU A 70 -3.15 -27.62 -11.20
N HIS A 71 -2.16 -26.95 -11.80
CA HIS A 71 -1.86 -27.10 -13.22
C HIS A 71 -1.41 -28.52 -13.57
N LYS A 72 -0.59 -29.15 -12.72
CA LYS A 72 -0.11 -30.52 -12.95
C LYS A 72 -1.19 -31.58 -12.74
N THR A 73 -2.09 -31.39 -11.77
CA THR A 73 -3.14 -32.37 -11.43
C THR A 73 -4.32 -32.35 -12.42
N PHE A 74 -4.56 -31.23 -13.09
CA PHE A 74 -5.60 -31.17 -14.11
C PHE A 74 -5.19 -31.96 -15.36
N ASN A 75 -5.86 -33.10 -15.59
CA ASN A 75 -5.56 -34.07 -16.67
C ASN A 75 -5.48 -33.48 -18.08
N GLU A 76 -6.12 -32.33 -18.33
CA GLU A 76 -6.07 -31.63 -19.61
C GLU A 76 -4.74 -30.89 -19.87
N TYR A 77 -3.90 -30.66 -18.85
CA TYR A 77 -2.67 -29.88 -18.97
C TYR A 77 -1.67 -30.46 -19.98
N LYS A 78 -1.58 -31.80 -20.07
CA LYS A 78 -0.71 -32.48 -21.05
C LYS A 78 -1.17 -32.34 -22.50
N ARG A 79 -2.45 -32.05 -22.74
CA ARG A 79 -3.07 -31.89 -24.07
C ARG A 79 -3.36 -30.42 -24.43
N MET A 80 -2.96 -29.47 -23.58
CA MET A 80 -3.28 -28.06 -23.77
C MET A 80 -2.32 -27.34 -24.71
N ASN A 81 -2.89 -26.43 -25.50
CA ASN A 81 -2.16 -25.43 -26.28
C ASN A 81 -1.34 -24.53 -25.34
N ASP A 82 -0.17 -24.08 -25.80
CA ASP A 82 0.74 -23.26 -24.99
C ASP A 82 0.15 -21.91 -24.59
N VAL A 83 -0.79 -21.38 -25.38
CA VAL A 83 -1.57 -20.18 -25.04
C VAL A 83 -2.37 -20.37 -23.75
N ILE A 84 -3.05 -21.52 -23.58
CA ILE A 84 -3.85 -21.80 -22.39
C ILE A 84 -2.95 -22.04 -21.17
N LYS A 85 -1.78 -22.67 -21.36
CA LYS A 85 -0.80 -22.84 -20.29
C LYS A 85 -0.30 -21.48 -19.79
N THR A 86 0.05 -20.59 -20.72
CA THR A 86 0.52 -19.23 -20.40
C THR A 86 -0.56 -18.44 -19.69
N GLU A 87 -1.80 -18.45 -20.20
CA GLU A 87 -2.97 -17.82 -19.56
C GLU A 87 -3.13 -18.25 -18.10
N ARG A 88 -3.05 -19.56 -17.82
CA ARG A 88 -3.23 -20.11 -16.47
C ARG A 88 -2.09 -19.73 -15.52
N ILE A 89 -0.85 -19.79 -16.00
CA ILE A 89 0.34 -19.40 -15.22
C ILE A 89 0.29 -17.92 -14.88
N VAL A 90 0.01 -17.07 -15.87
CA VAL A 90 -0.09 -15.61 -15.67
C VAL A 90 -1.26 -15.27 -14.74
N GLY A 91 -2.42 -15.91 -14.90
CA GLY A 91 -3.54 -15.74 -13.98
C GLY A 91 -3.18 -16.09 -12.53
N THR A 92 -2.46 -17.18 -12.31
CA THR A 92 -1.96 -17.57 -10.98
C THR A 92 -0.97 -16.54 -10.41
N LEU A 93 -0.07 -16.03 -11.25
CA LEU A 93 0.90 -15.00 -10.83
C LEU A 93 0.21 -13.71 -10.39
N ILE A 94 -0.79 -13.24 -11.14
CA ILE A 94 -1.60 -12.07 -10.76
C ILE A 94 -2.36 -12.33 -9.45
N GLU A 95 -2.92 -13.53 -9.27
CA GLU A 95 -3.58 -13.90 -8.01
C GLU A 95 -2.61 -14.00 -6.82
N SER A 96 -1.33 -14.24 -7.06
CA SER A 96 -0.34 -14.29 -5.99
C SER A 96 0.08 -12.92 -5.44
N THR A 97 -0.08 -11.85 -6.23
CA THR A 97 0.37 -10.50 -5.82
C THR A 97 -0.43 -9.95 -4.64
N THR A 98 0.25 -9.22 -3.76
CA THR A 98 -0.36 -8.45 -2.65
C THR A 98 -0.02 -6.99 -2.86
N SER A 99 -1.00 -6.15 -3.20
CA SER A 99 -0.74 -4.73 -3.41
C SER A 99 -0.84 -3.92 -2.11
N PHE A 100 0.20 -3.15 -1.80
CA PHE A 100 0.22 -2.19 -0.70
C PHE A 100 -0.96 -1.21 -0.77
N SER A 101 -1.28 -0.63 -1.94
CA SER A 101 -2.40 0.32 -2.06
C SER A 101 -3.72 -0.30 -1.66
N VAL A 102 -3.99 -1.52 -2.14
CA VAL A 102 -5.25 -2.22 -1.87
C VAL A 102 -5.38 -2.49 -0.36
N ILE A 103 -4.32 -2.97 0.27
CA ILE A 103 -4.29 -3.21 1.71
C ILE A 103 -4.46 -1.91 2.49
N ALA A 104 -3.78 -0.83 2.08
CA ALA A 104 -3.93 0.48 2.70
C ALA A 104 -5.36 1.02 2.61
N CYS A 105 -6.01 0.89 1.45
CA CYS A 105 -7.42 1.26 1.27
C CYS A 105 -8.34 0.46 2.21
N VAL A 106 -8.18 -0.86 2.27
CA VAL A 106 -8.98 -1.73 3.15
C VAL A 106 -8.78 -1.36 4.62
N LEU A 107 -7.54 -1.17 5.07
CA LEU A 107 -7.23 -0.79 6.45
C LEU A 107 -7.75 0.61 6.81
N THR A 108 -7.74 1.54 5.85
CA THR A 108 -8.31 2.89 6.01
C THR A 108 -9.82 2.83 6.17
N GLU A 109 -10.50 2.06 5.31
CA GLU A 109 -11.96 1.86 5.39
C GLU A 109 -12.39 1.17 6.70
N LEU A 110 -11.53 0.29 7.22
CA LEU A 110 -11.71 -0.36 8.51
C LEU A 110 -11.29 0.51 9.71
N LYS A 111 -10.67 1.67 9.47
CA LYS A 111 -10.14 2.60 10.50
C LYS A 111 -9.09 1.97 11.44
N ILE A 112 -8.33 1.01 10.94
CA ILE A 112 -7.31 0.25 11.70
C ILE A 112 -5.90 0.38 11.12
N ILE A 113 -5.66 1.33 10.21
CA ILE A 113 -4.36 1.54 9.56
C ILE A 113 -3.20 1.72 10.57
N ASN A 114 -3.44 2.46 11.66
CA ASN A 114 -2.46 2.73 12.72
C ASN A 114 -2.34 1.65 13.80
N SER A 115 -3.15 0.57 13.72
CA SER A 115 -3.07 -0.54 14.67
C SER A 115 -1.80 -1.37 14.43
N GLU A 116 -1.37 -2.16 15.43
CA GLU A 116 -0.24 -3.08 15.24
C GLU A 116 -0.48 -4.07 14.09
N LEU A 117 -1.73 -4.53 13.95
CA LEU A 117 -2.19 -5.37 12.85
C LEU A 117 -2.06 -4.66 11.50
N GLY A 118 -2.51 -3.40 11.42
CA GLY A 118 -2.46 -2.57 10.23
C GLY A 118 -1.03 -2.30 9.78
N ARG A 119 -0.15 -1.88 10.70
CA ARG A 119 1.28 -1.68 10.41
C ARG A 119 1.97 -2.97 9.96
N LEU A 120 1.64 -4.11 10.57
CA LEU A 120 2.18 -5.40 10.13
C LEU A 120 1.70 -5.74 8.72
N ALA A 121 0.42 -5.53 8.42
CA ALA A 121 -0.15 -5.81 7.10
C ALA A 121 0.46 -4.89 6.02
N LEU A 122 0.58 -3.59 6.29
CA LEU A 122 1.23 -2.63 5.38
C LEU A 122 2.69 -3.00 5.11
N SER A 123 3.49 -3.24 6.15
CA SER A 123 4.89 -3.65 5.98
C SER A 123 5.03 -4.98 5.22
N SER A 124 4.17 -5.97 5.50
CA SER A 124 4.17 -7.25 4.78
C SER A 124 3.76 -7.08 3.32
N ALA A 125 2.77 -6.23 3.03
CA ALA A 125 2.32 -5.92 1.68
C ALA A 125 3.39 -5.16 0.88
N SER A 126 4.09 -4.20 1.49
CA SER A 126 5.24 -3.52 0.89
C SER A 126 6.34 -4.49 0.49
N VAL A 127 6.69 -5.45 1.36
CA VAL A 127 7.63 -6.52 1.01
C VAL A 127 7.07 -7.39 -0.13
N GLY A 128 5.78 -7.68 -0.12
CA GLY A 128 5.08 -8.42 -1.18
C GLY A 128 5.18 -7.74 -2.55
N ASP A 129 4.96 -6.43 -2.62
CA ASP A 129 5.07 -5.64 -3.86
C ASP A 129 6.52 -5.64 -4.38
N LEU A 130 7.51 -5.38 -3.52
CA LEU A 130 8.93 -5.44 -3.91
C LEU A 130 9.35 -6.84 -4.36
N SER A 131 8.88 -7.88 -3.67
CA SER A 131 9.12 -9.27 -4.05
C SER A 131 8.50 -9.63 -5.40
N THR A 132 7.30 -9.09 -5.67
CA THR A 132 6.61 -9.27 -6.95
C THR A 132 7.37 -8.58 -8.09
N LEU A 133 7.84 -7.35 -7.88
CA LEU A 133 8.65 -6.64 -8.87
C LEU A 133 9.94 -7.42 -9.21
N PHE A 134 10.61 -7.96 -8.19
CA PHE A 134 11.79 -8.78 -8.37
C PHE A 134 11.49 -10.09 -9.12
N LEU A 135 10.39 -10.77 -8.76
CA LEU A 135 9.96 -12.01 -9.42
C LEU A 135 9.63 -11.78 -10.90
N VAL A 136 8.87 -10.73 -11.22
CA VAL A 136 8.53 -10.36 -12.60
C VAL A 136 9.79 -10.05 -13.40
N HIS A 137 10.75 -9.33 -12.81
CA HIS A 137 12.01 -9.03 -13.47
C HIS A 137 12.82 -10.30 -13.78
N ILE A 138 12.90 -11.25 -12.84
CA ILE A 138 13.57 -12.55 -13.08
C ILE A 138 12.88 -13.34 -14.19
N ILE A 139 11.54 -13.38 -14.19
CA ILE A 139 10.78 -14.10 -15.22
C ILE A 139 11.06 -13.49 -16.60
N SER A 140 10.96 -12.16 -16.73
CA SER A 140 11.29 -11.47 -17.98
C SER A 140 12.74 -11.73 -18.41
N LEU A 141 13.69 -11.65 -17.48
CA LEU A 141 15.10 -11.90 -17.74
C LEU A 141 15.33 -13.32 -18.24
N SER A 142 14.67 -14.31 -17.64
CA SER A 142 14.80 -15.71 -18.04
C SER A 142 14.30 -15.98 -19.47
N GLN A 143 13.22 -15.30 -19.87
CA GLN A 143 12.68 -15.38 -21.23
C GLN A 143 13.61 -14.71 -22.25
N ASP A 144 14.11 -13.52 -21.91
CA ASP A 144 15.04 -12.79 -22.77
C ASP A 144 16.35 -13.56 -22.94
N TRP A 145 16.87 -14.17 -21.87
CA TRP A 145 18.10 -14.97 -21.93
C TRP A 145 17.96 -16.19 -22.83
N ALA A 146 16.79 -16.82 -22.85
CA ALA A 146 16.49 -17.96 -23.72
C ALA A 146 16.41 -17.56 -25.21
N THR A 147 16.04 -16.32 -25.51
CA THR A 147 15.99 -15.82 -26.90
C THR A 147 17.34 -15.28 -27.37
N SER A 148 17.96 -14.37 -26.60
CA SER A 148 19.33 -13.93 -26.82
C SER A 148 19.95 -13.30 -25.55
N PRO A 149 21.17 -13.70 -25.16
CA PRO A 149 21.82 -13.17 -23.96
C PRO A 149 22.14 -11.68 -24.08
N LEU A 150 22.34 -11.16 -25.29
CA LEU A 150 22.65 -9.75 -25.53
C LEU A 150 21.45 -8.84 -25.23
N LEU A 151 20.25 -9.22 -25.68
CA LEU A 151 19.02 -8.46 -25.39
C LEU A 151 18.70 -8.48 -23.89
N ALA A 152 18.90 -9.63 -23.25
CA ALA A 152 18.76 -9.78 -21.81
C ALA A 152 19.67 -8.80 -21.05
N LEU A 153 20.97 -8.77 -21.40
CA LEU A 153 21.93 -7.86 -20.78
C LEU A 153 21.58 -6.39 -21.02
N GLN A 154 21.17 -6.04 -22.24
CA GLN A 154 20.75 -4.68 -22.58
C GLN A 154 19.54 -4.24 -21.74
N ARG A 155 18.53 -5.09 -21.57
CA ARG A 155 17.35 -4.78 -20.77
C ARG A 155 17.66 -4.63 -19.28
N VAL A 156 18.53 -5.46 -18.73
CA VAL A 156 19.01 -5.34 -17.35
C VAL A 156 19.75 -4.01 -17.17
N LEU A 157 20.64 -3.66 -18.11
CA LEU A 157 21.39 -2.41 -18.06
C LEU A 157 20.46 -1.18 -18.10
N VAL A 158 19.46 -1.19 -18.99
CA VAL A 158 18.47 -0.11 -19.09
C VAL A 158 17.63 0.01 -17.81
N ALA A 159 17.18 -1.11 -17.24
CA ALA A 159 16.42 -1.12 -15.99
C ALA A 159 17.26 -0.60 -14.81
N PHE A 160 18.51 -1.03 -14.71
CA PHE A 160 19.45 -0.58 -13.68
C PHE A 160 19.77 0.91 -13.83
N LEU A 161 20.01 1.38 -15.06
CA LEU A 161 20.24 2.80 -15.35
C LEU A 161 19.02 3.64 -14.98
N PHE A 162 17.81 3.18 -15.34
CA PHE A 162 16.57 3.85 -15.00
C PHE A 162 16.41 4.03 -13.49
N ILE A 163 16.53 2.94 -12.71
CA ILE A 163 16.47 2.99 -11.24
C ILE A 163 17.55 3.94 -10.69
N THR A 164 18.77 3.86 -11.22
CA THR A 164 19.88 4.74 -10.79
C THR A 164 19.54 6.21 -11.04
N VAL A 165 19.01 6.56 -12.20
CA VAL A 165 18.59 7.94 -12.51
C VAL A 165 17.47 8.41 -11.59
N LEU A 166 16.48 7.56 -11.29
CA LEU A 166 15.40 7.88 -10.36
C LEU A 166 15.95 8.25 -8.96
N PHE A 167 16.85 7.43 -8.41
CA PHE A 167 17.34 7.61 -7.04
C PHE A 167 18.51 8.59 -6.90
N PHE A 168 19.35 8.77 -7.91
CA PHE A 168 20.54 9.64 -7.85
C PHE A 168 20.37 10.99 -8.54
N VAL A 169 19.39 11.16 -9.44
CA VAL A 169 19.14 12.43 -10.12
C VAL A 169 17.85 13.07 -9.60
N PHE A 170 16.72 12.37 -9.77
CA PHE A 170 15.41 12.94 -9.42
C PHE A 170 15.23 13.12 -7.92
N ARG A 171 15.67 12.15 -7.11
CA ARG A 171 15.52 12.25 -5.65
C ARG A 171 16.33 13.40 -5.03
N PRO A 172 17.63 13.62 -5.34
CA PRO A 172 18.35 14.82 -4.90
C PRO A 172 17.75 16.12 -5.43
N MET A 173 17.27 16.12 -6.68
CA MET A 173 16.56 17.29 -7.24
C MET A 173 15.32 17.64 -6.42
N MET A 174 14.54 16.64 -5.98
CA MET A 174 13.39 16.87 -5.10
C MET A 174 13.78 17.40 -3.71
N PHE A 175 14.88 16.90 -3.12
CA PHE A 175 15.41 17.48 -1.87
C PHE A 175 15.91 18.91 -2.05
N TRP A 176 16.45 19.25 -3.21
CA TRP A 176 16.83 20.63 -3.53
C TRP A 176 15.61 21.55 -3.65
N ILE A 177 14.51 21.07 -4.24
CA ILE A 177 13.22 21.80 -4.27
C ILE A 177 12.74 22.03 -2.83
N ILE A 178 12.73 20.99 -2.00
CA ILE A 178 12.32 21.09 -0.58
C ILE A 178 13.15 22.14 0.16
N LYS A 179 14.47 22.19 -0.06
CA LYS A 179 15.36 23.17 0.59
C LYS A 179 15.11 24.61 0.13
N LYS A 180 14.57 24.80 -1.08
CA LYS A 180 14.23 26.13 -1.61
C LYS A 180 12.87 26.62 -1.16
N THR A 181 11.95 25.73 -0.82
CA THR A 181 10.64 26.11 -0.29
C THR A 181 10.79 26.60 1.16
N PRO A 182 10.31 27.79 1.50
CA PRO A 182 10.31 28.29 2.88
C PRO A 182 9.51 27.36 3.81
N GLU A 183 9.94 27.21 5.06
CA GLU A 183 9.22 26.42 6.06
C GLU A 183 7.81 27.00 6.27
N GLY A 184 6.78 26.18 6.07
CA GLY A 184 5.38 26.56 6.24
C GLY A 184 4.67 27.08 4.98
N GLU A 185 5.38 27.35 3.88
CA GLU A 185 4.76 27.76 2.62
C GLU A 185 4.42 26.57 1.70
N PRO A 186 3.29 26.63 0.97
CA PRO A 186 2.96 25.62 -0.02
C PRO A 186 3.98 25.65 -1.17
N ILE A 187 4.34 24.46 -1.67
CA ILE A 187 5.26 24.32 -2.80
C ILE A 187 4.65 24.96 -4.05
N GLU A 188 5.45 25.71 -4.81
CA GLU A 188 5.01 26.35 -6.04
C GLU A 188 4.38 25.32 -7.00
N GLU A 189 3.27 25.70 -7.62
CA GLU A 189 2.50 24.82 -8.50
C GLU A 189 3.31 24.29 -9.69
N VAL A 190 4.30 25.05 -10.13
CA VAL A 190 5.20 24.68 -11.23
C VAL A 190 5.96 23.39 -10.90
N TYR A 191 6.46 23.23 -9.67
CA TYR A 191 7.15 22.00 -9.26
C TYR A 191 6.20 20.82 -9.19
N ILE A 192 4.98 21.03 -8.72
CA ILE A 192 3.94 20.00 -8.66
C ILE A 192 3.62 19.48 -10.06
N VAL A 193 3.37 20.38 -11.02
CA VAL A 193 3.10 20.00 -12.42
C VAL A 193 4.30 19.32 -13.04
N ALA A 194 5.52 19.80 -12.80
CA ALA A 194 6.74 19.18 -13.30
C ALA A 194 6.89 17.74 -12.80
N ILE A 195 6.62 17.47 -11.51
CA ILE A 195 6.68 16.12 -10.93
C ILE A 195 5.66 15.19 -11.60
N LEU A 196 4.42 15.65 -11.82
CA LEU A 196 3.41 14.86 -12.50
C LEU A 196 3.79 14.54 -13.96
N MET A 197 4.35 15.52 -14.67
CA MET A 197 4.84 15.33 -16.04
C MET A 197 5.98 14.31 -16.09
N VAL A 198 6.90 14.34 -15.12
CA VAL A 198 7.94 13.32 -14.99
C VAL A 198 7.35 11.95 -14.66
N ALA A 199 6.35 11.86 -13.78
CA ALA A 199 5.68 10.60 -13.45
C ALA A 199 5.06 9.93 -14.70
N ILE A 200 4.39 10.72 -15.53
CA ILE A 200 3.83 10.26 -16.82
C ILE A 200 4.96 9.88 -17.79
N GLY A 201 6.03 10.68 -17.86
CA GLY A 201 7.21 10.39 -18.66
C GLY A 201 7.87 9.06 -18.27
N CYS A 202 7.94 8.75 -16.98
CA CYS A 202 8.44 7.48 -16.46
C CYS A 202 7.56 6.30 -16.88
N ALA A 203 6.23 6.45 -16.86
CA ALA A 203 5.29 5.42 -17.34
C ALA A 203 5.50 5.12 -18.83
N ILE A 204 5.59 6.17 -19.66
CA ILE A 204 5.84 6.07 -21.10
C ILE A 204 7.20 5.41 -21.38
N PHE A 205 8.24 5.81 -20.64
CA PHE A 205 9.57 5.21 -20.76
C PHE A 205 9.55 3.70 -20.48
N THR A 206 8.88 3.27 -19.40
CA THR A 206 8.77 1.84 -19.09
C THR A 206 7.94 1.06 -20.10
N HIS A 207 6.93 1.69 -20.71
CA HIS A 207 6.18 1.06 -21.81
C HIS A 207 7.06 0.83 -23.04
N TRP A 208 7.89 1.82 -23.40
CA TRP A 208 8.86 1.71 -24.50
C TRP A 208 9.91 0.62 -24.29
N THR A 209 10.34 0.39 -23.04
CA THR A 209 11.28 -0.68 -22.70
C THR A 209 10.62 -2.06 -22.62
N GLN A 210 9.36 -2.19 -23.07
CA GLN A 210 8.53 -3.41 -23.02
C GLN A 210 8.29 -3.94 -21.59
N GLN A 211 8.45 -3.09 -20.57
CA GLN A 211 8.01 -3.41 -19.22
C GLN A 211 6.55 -2.98 -19.02
N ALA A 212 5.92 -3.44 -17.94
CA ALA A 212 4.54 -3.04 -17.66
C ALA A 212 4.48 -1.50 -17.45
N PRO A 213 3.63 -0.76 -18.20
CA PRO A 213 3.65 0.71 -18.25
C PRO A 213 3.52 1.41 -16.90
N LEU A 214 2.88 0.75 -15.95
CA LEU A 214 2.53 1.31 -14.64
C LEU A 214 3.70 1.23 -13.64
N ILE A 215 4.69 0.36 -13.90
CA ILE A 215 5.84 0.17 -13.02
C ILE A 215 6.71 1.44 -12.97
N GLY A 216 6.86 2.16 -14.09
CA GLY A 216 7.67 3.38 -14.13
C GLY A 216 7.13 4.49 -13.24
N ALA A 217 5.82 4.72 -13.29
CA ALA A 217 5.14 5.69 -12.42
C ALA A 217 5.25 5.29 -10.94
N PHE A 218 5.11 3.99 -10.63
CA PHE A 218 5.28 3.48 -9.27
C PHE A 218 6.71 3.70 -8.75
N LEU A 219 7.72 3.31 -9.52
CA LEU A 219 9.14 3.46 -9.16
C LEU A 219 9.53 4.93 -8.98
N PHE A 220 9.02 5.84 -9.83
CA PHE A 220 9.23 7.26 -9.64
C PHE A 220 8.55 7.75 -8.35
N GLY A 221 7.33 7.30 -8.06
CA GLY A 221 6.65 7.56 -6.79
C GLY A 221 7.49 7.15 -5.56
N LEU A 222 8.12 5.98 -5.58
CA LEU A 222 9.01 5.51 -4.51
C LEU A 222 10.28 6.36 -4.36
N ALA A 223 10.71 7.06 -5.41
CA ALA A 223 11.85 7.97 -5.36
C ALA A 223 11.48 9.34 -4.77
N VAL A 224 10.19 9.71 -4.78
CA VAL A 224 9.69 10.93 -4.14
C VAL A 224 9.91 10.83 -2.63
N PRO A 225 10.55 11.82 -1.98
CA PRO A 225 10.70 11.82 -0.54
C PRO A 225 9.32 11.84 0.12
N ASP A 226 9.11 10.87 1.01
CA ASP A 226 7.88 10.66 1.73
C ASP A 226 7.80 11.60 2.94
N GLY A 227 6.75 12.41 3.01
CA GLY A 227 6.57 13.40 4.08
C GLY A 227 6.35 14.84 3.58
N PRO A 228 6.07 15.78 4.50
CA PRO A 228 6.03 17.20 4.18
C PRO A 228 7.43 17.76 3.85
N PRO A 229 7.50 18.82 3.02
CA PRO A 229 6.37 19.52 2.37
C PRO A 229 5.96 18.90 1.02
N LEU A 230 6.76 18.02 0.41
CA LEU A 230 6.55 17.61 -0.99
C LEU A 230 5.52 16.50 -1.18
N GLY A 231 5.74 15.34 -0.56
CA GLY A 231 4.82 14.21 -0.66
C GLY A 231 3.45 14.57 -0.09
N SER A 232 3.42 15.35 1.00
CA SER A 232 2.19 15.86 1.64
C SER A 232 1.32 16.66 0.69
N THR A 233 1.93 17.64 0.03
CA THR A 233 1.23 18.56 -0.87
C THR A 233 0.69 17.80 -2.07
N LEU A 234 1.46 16.85 -2.60
CA LEU A 234 1.05 16.03 -3.74
C LEU A 234 -0.16 15.14 -3.40
N ILE A 235 -0.10 14.46 -2.27
CA ILE A 235 -1.19 13.61 -1.80
C ILE A 235 -2.43 14.45 -1.50
N ASN A 236 -2.31 15.53 -0.71
CA ASN A 236 -3.44 16.37 -0.34
C ASN A 236 -4.14 17.01 -1.55
N LYS A 237 -3.37 17.42 -2.57
CA LYS A 237 -3.93 18.10 -3.75
C LYS A 237 -4.60 17.11 -4.73
N PHE A 238 -4.08 15.90 -4.88
CA PHE A 238 -4.55 14.97 -5.93
C PHE A 238 -5.28 13.75 -5.42
N GLU A 239 -5.13 13.33 -4.17
CA GLU A 239 -5.74 12.09 -3.68
C GLU A 239 -7.25 12.07 -3.85
N CYS A 240 -7.95 13.13 -3.45
CA CYS A 240 -9.40 13.21 -3.56
C CYS A 240 -9.86 13.11 -5.03
N PHE A 241 -9.14 13.79 -5.94
CA PHE A 241 -9.45 13.78 -7.36
C PHE A 241 -9.16 12.42 -8.01
N VAL A 242 -8.01 11.83 -7.66
CA VAL A 242 -7.56 10.54 -8.20
C VAL A 242 -8.41 9.38 -7.70
N ASN A 243 -8.65 9.30 -6.38
CA ASN A 243 -9.48 8.24 -5.79
C ASN A 243 -10.97 8.43 -6.09
N GLY A 244 -11.45 9.68 -6.17
CA GLY A 244 -12.86 9.97 -6.40
C GLY A 244 -13.28 9.81 -7.87
N ILE A 245 -12.55 10.45 -8.79
CA ILE A 245 -12.96 10.53 -10.20
C ILE A 245 -12.19 9.51 -11.05
N PHE A 246 -10.86 9.57 -11.06
CA PHE A 246 -10.07 8.75 -11.98
C PHE A 246 -10.17 7.25 -11.69
N LEU A 247 -10.12 6.86 -10.43
CA LEU A 247 -10.26 5.48 -10.01
C LEU A 247 -11.65 4.93 -10.36
N ALA A 248 -12.70 5.73 -10.16
CA ALA A 248 -14.07 5.37 -10.53
C ALA A 248 -14.24 5.20 -12.04
N VAL A 249 -13.66 6.10 -12.84
CA VAL A 249 -13.63 5.97 -14.30
C VAL A 249 -12.89 4.70 -14.73
N TYR A 250 -11.75 4.40 -14.10
CA TYR A 250 -10.96 3.20 -14.40
C TYR A 250 -11.71 1.89 -14.11
N ILE A 251 -12.32 1.80 -12.94
CA ILE A 251 -13.12 0.63 -12.56
C ILE A 251 -14.32 0.49 -13.50
N THR A 252 -14.98 1.60 -13.84
CA THR A 252 -16.14 1.59 -14.75
C THR A 252 -15.73 1.15 -16.16
N ALA A 253 -14.66 1.71 -16.71
CA ALA A 253 -14.12 1.32 -18.02
C ALA A 253 -13.75 -0.16 -18.05
N SER A 254 -13.09 -0.65 -17.00
CA SER A 254 -12.72 -2.07 -16.86
C SER A 254 -13.95 -2.99 -16.74
N ALA A 255 -14.96 -2.57 -15.98
CA ALA A 255 -16.20 -3.32 -15.80
C ALA A 255 -17.03 -3.38 -17.09
N MET A 256 -17.04 -2.32 -17.90
CA MET A 256 -17.73 -2.32 -19.21
C MET A 256 -17.14 -3.33 -20.21
N ARG A 257 -15.89 -3.75 -20.01
CA ARG A 257 -15.23 -4.78 -20.83
C ARG A 257 -15.60 -6.21 -20.44
N VAL A 258 -16.31 -6.40 -19.32
CA VAL A 258 -16.77 -7.72 -18.88
C VAL A 258 -17.88 -8.23 -19.82
N ASN A 259 -17.73 -9.45 -20.30
CA ASN A 259 -18.70 -10.05 -21.24
C ASN A 259 -19.28 -11.36 -20.66
N PRO A 260 -20.46 -11.32 -20.01
CA PRO A 260 -21.09 -12.49 -19.40
C PRO A 260 -21.38 -13.61 -20.40
N ARG A 261 -21.63 -13.28 -21.68
CA ARG A 261 -21.93 -14.27 -22.73
C ARG A 261 -20.74 -15.19 -23.00
N LYS A 262 -19.51 -14.65 -22.97
CA LYS A 262 -18.28 -15.43 -23.16
C LYS A 262 -17.93 -16.31 -21.97
N MET A 263 -18.45 -15.98 -20.79
CA MET A 263 -18.37 -16.82 -19.60
C MET A 263 -19.21 -18.09 -19.78
N VAL A 264 -20.41 -17.98 -20.34
CA VAL A 264 -21.29 -19.13 -20.61
C VAL A 264 -20.79 -19.98 -21.79
N SER A 265 -20.19 -19.36 -22.81
CA SER A 265 -19.77 -20.08 -24.03
C SER A 265 -18.56 -21.00 -23.84
N ASN A 266 -17.73 -20.79 -22.81
CA ASN A 266 -16.53 -21.60 -22.55
C ASN A 266 -16.51 -22.20 -21.13
N PRO A 267 -17.42 -23.14 -20.81
CA PRO A 267 -17.54 -23.73 -19.47
C PRO A 267 -16.24 -24.32 -18.87
N PRO A 268 -15.38 -25.06 -19.61
CA PRO A 268 -14.20 -25.66 -19.00
C PRO A 268 -13.15 -24.63 -18.55
N ARG A 269 -12.97 -23.54 -19.33
CA ARG A 269 -12.04 -22.45 -18.95
C ARG A 269 -12.54 -21.69 -17.73
N VAL A 270 -13.84 -21.40 -17.67
CA VAL A 270 -14.46 -20.73 -16.53
C VAL A 270 -14.40 -21.59 -15.28
N ARG A 271 -14.74 -22.88 -15.38
CA ARG A 271 -14.65 -23.82 -14.26
C ARG A 271 -13.23 -23.88 -13.69
N PHE A 272 -12.23 -23.98 -14.57
CA PHE A 272 -10.83 -23.96 -14.14
C PHE A 272 -10.48 -22.64 -13.44
N SER A 273 -10.87 -21.50 -14.01
CA SER A 273 -10.55 -20.17 -13.45
C SER A 273 -11.17 -19.98 -12.07
N ILE A 274 -12.43 -20.38 -11.87
CA ILE A 274 -13.11 -20.33 -10.56
C ILE A 274 -12.39 -21.20 -9.52
N ILE A 275 -12.07 -22.45 -9.88
CA ILE A 275 -11.35 -23.36 -8.97
C ILE A 275 -9.97 -22.80 -8.63
N SER A 276 -9.26 -22.28 -9.64
CA SER A 276 -7.93 -21.70 -9.46
C SER A 276 -7.96 -20.52 -8.51
N PHE A 277 -8.84 -19.53 -8.74
CA PHE A 277 -8.92 -18.33 -7.91
C PHE A 277 -9.36 -18.63 -6.48
N PHE A 278 -10.30 -19.56 -6.32
CA PHE A 278 -10.72 -20.00 -4.99
C PHE A 278 -9.57 -20.68 -4.23
N LEU A 279 -8.81 -21.56 -4.90
CA LEU A 279 -7.73 -22.29 -4.26
C LEU A 279 -6.50 -21.41 -3.99
N THR A 280 -6.17 -20.46 -4.87
CA THR A 280 -5.10 -19.49 -4.64
C THR A 280 -5.46 -18.52 -3.51
N PHE A 281 -6.72 -18.08 -3.44
CA PHE A 281 -7.22 -17.29 -2.31
C PHE A 281 -7.06 -18.06 -1.00
N LEU A 282 -7.52 -19.32 -0.95
CA LEU A 282 -7.43 -20.14 0.25
C LEU A 282 -5.97 -20.41 0.65
N ALA A 283 -5.10 -20.67 -0.33
CA ALA A 283 -3.68 -20.86 -0.10
C ALA A 283 -2.99 -19.64 0.51
N LYS A 284 -3.38 -18.43 0.09
CA LYS A 284 -2.87 -17.17 0.63
C LYS A 284 -3.41 -16.87 2.02
N PHE A 285 -4.71 -17.09 2.19
CA PHE A 285 -5.39 -16.91 3.46
C PHE A 285 -4.79 -17.81 4.55
N ILE A 286 -4.71 -19.12 4.27
CA ILE A 286 -4.19 -20.10 5.22
C ILE A 286 -2.70 -19.84 5.52
N SER A 287 -1.89 -19.53 4.51
CA SER A 287 -0.46 -19.30 4.73
C SER A 287 -0.19 -18.06 5.59
N CYS A 288 -0.89 -16.96 5.33
CA CYS A 288 -0.81 -15.75 6.14
C CYS A 288 -1.34 -15.99 7.56
N PHE A 289 -2.46 -16.71 7.70
CA PHE A 289 -3.03 -17.08 9.00
C PHE A 289 -2.05 -17.91 9.85
N ILE A 290 -1.44 -18.93 9.26
CA ILE A 290 -0.45 -19.78 9.95
C ILE A 290 0.78 -18.94 10.33
N ALA A 291 1.30 -18.13 9.41
CA ALA A 291 2.47 -17.30 9.66
C ALA A 291 2.24 -16.26 10.78
N SER A 292 1.06 -15.64 10.84
CA SER A 292 0.69 -14.72 11.92
C SER A 292 0.45 -15.44 13.23
N PHE A 293 -0.17 -16.63 13.20
CA PHE A 293 -0.44 -17.43 14.40
C PHE A 293 0.84 -17.94 15.06
N VAL A 294 1.79 -18.46 14.26
CA VAL A 294 3.13 -18.85 14.71
C VAL A 294 3.92 -17.66 15.25
N SER A 295 3.60 -16.45 14.79
CA SER A 295 4.18 -15.20 15.28
C SER A 295 3.59 -14.72 16.62
N PHE A 296 2.81 -15.57 17.31
CA PHE A 296 2.13 -15.34 18.59
C PHE A 296 1.01 -14.29 18.56
N MET A 297 0.34 -14.10 17.42
CA MET A 297 -0.88 -13.31 17.35
C MET A 297 -2.09 -14.13 17.84
N PRO A 298 -3.08 -13.52 18.53
CA PRO A 298 -4.26 -14.25 18.94
C PRO A 298 -5.03 -14.75 17.71
N PHE A 299 -5.77 -15.84 17.87
CA PHE A 299 -6.46 -16.54 16.78
C PHE A 299 -7.34 -15.60 15.92
N ARG A 300 -8.14 -14.73 16.55
CA ARG A 300 -9.01 -13.79 15.83
C ARG A 300 -8.24 -12.75 15.01
N ASP A 301 -7.13 -12.23 15.55
CA ASP A 301 -6.30 -11.26 14.83
C ASP A 301 -5.55 -11.95 13.69
N SER A 302 -5.13 -13.20 13.88
CA SER A 302 -4.54 -14.01 12.81
C SER A 302 -5.53 -14.25 11.67
N LEU A 303 -6.81 -14.53 11.99
CA LEU A 303 -7.87 -14.67 10.97
C LEU A 303 -8.10 -13.36 10.23
N ALA A 304 -8.25 -12.25 10.97
CA ALA A 304 -8.41 -10.93 10.39
C ALA A 304 -7.21 -10.57 9.50
N PHE A 305 -5.99 -10.85 9.97
CA PHE A 305 -4.75 -10.63 9.23
C PHE A 305 -4.72 -11.41 7.92
N GLY A 306 -5.03 -12.71 7.96
CA GLY A 306 -5.06 -13.56 6.76
C GLY A 306 -6.08 -13.06 5.73
N LEU A 307 -7.25 -12.60 6.18
CA LEU A 307 -8.26 -11.99 5.31
C LEU A 307 -7.75 -10.69 4.71
N ILE A 308 -7.19 -9.78 5.52
CA ILE A 308 -6.63 -8.51 5.05
C ILE A 308 -5.58 -8.78 3.97
N MET A 309 -4.60 -9.64 4.23
CA MET A 309 -3.53 -9.97 3.27
C MET A 309 -4.03 -10.66 1.98
N SER A 310 -5.23 -11.22 2.00
CA SER A 310 -5.87 -11.85 0.83
C SER A 310 -6.81 -10.92 0.08
N SER A 311 -6.83 -9.61 0.43
CA SER A 311 -7.62 -8.60 -0.26
C SER A 311 -7.12 -8.36 -1.67
N LYS A 312 -8.08 -8.19 -2.59
CA LYS A 312 -7.88 -7.93 -4.01
C LYS A 312 -8.66 -6.68 -4.39
N GLY A 313 -8.10 -5.86 -5.27
CA GLY A 313 -8.68 -4.58 -5.62
C GLY A 313 -8.29 -4.10 -7.01
N VAL A 314 -8.19 -2.78 -7.12
CA VAL A 314 -7.96 -2.10 -8.40
C VAL A 314 -6.63 -2.48 -9.06
N VAL A 315 -5.59 -2.75 -8.26
CA VAL A 315 -4.26 -3.06 -8.80
C VAL A 315 -4.27 -4.41 -9.50
N GLU A 316 -4.90 -5.43 -8.92
CA GLU A 316 -5.07 -6.73 -9.58
C GLU A 316 -6.01 -6.64 -10.80
N LEU A 317 -7.07 -5.84 -10.71
CA LEU A 317 -7.94 -5.54 -11.85
C LEU A 317 -7.11 -4.96 -13.02
N ALA A 318 -6.15 -4.08 -12.72
CA ALA A 318 -5.30 -3.47 -13.73
C ALA A 318 -4.32 -4.44 -14.38
N TYR A 319 -3.75 -5.37 -13.61
CA TYR A 319 -2.97 -6.47 -14.18
C TYR A 319 -3.83 -7.32 -15.11
N PHE A 320 -5.01 -7.76 -14.67
CA PHE A 320 -5.93 -8.54 -15.52
C PHE A 320 -6.34 -7.78 -16.79
N SER A 321 -6.58 -6.47 -16.70
CA SER A 321 -6.91 -5.64 -17.86
C SER A 321 -5.74 -5.58 -18.85
N THR A 322 -4.53 -5.31 -18.36
CA THR A 322 -3.31 -5.22 -19.19
C THR A 322 -3.01 -6.54 -19.90
N PHE A 323 -3.08 -7.67 -19.17
CA PHE A 323 -2.84 -8.98 -19.77
C PHE A 323 -3.94 -9.45 -20.71
N ARG A 324 -5.19 -9.00 -20.52
CA ARG A 324 -6.25 -9.20 -21.51
C ARG A 324 -5.96 -8.38 -22.78
N ASP A 325 -5.55 -7.13 -22.64
CA ASP A 325 -5.29 -6.24 -23.79
C ASP A 325 -4.09 -6.73 -24.64
N ASN A 326 -3.12 -7.40 -23.99
CA ASN A 326 -2.02 -8.11 -24.66
C ASN A 326 -2.41 -9.51 -25.19
N TRP A 327 -3.70 -9.88 -25.18
CA TRP A 327 -4.23 -11.18 -25.63
C TRP A 327 -3.66 -12.41 -24.90
N VAL A 328 -3.08 -12.22 -23.72
CA VAL A 328 -2.53 -13.31 -22.88
C VAL A 328 -3.65 -13.99 -22.08
N ILE A 329 -4.63 -13.21 -21.62
CA ILE A 329 -5.79 -13.70 -20.86
C ILE A 329 -7.04 -13.62 -21.72
N SER A 330 -7.83 -14.70 -21.74
CA SER A 330 -9.11 -14.73 -22.44
C SER A 330 -10.13 -13.82 -21.78
N GLU A 331 -11.04 -13.26 -22.56
CA GLU A 331 -12.18 -12.48 -22.04
C GLU A 331 -13.04 -13.25 -21.03
N ALA A 332 -13.11 -14.59 -21.15
CA ALA A 332 -13.83 -15.42 -20.19
C ALA A 332 -13.14 -15.42 -18.81
N THR A 333 -11.82 -15.61 -18.76
CA THR A 333 -11.04 -15.60 -17.52
C THR A 333 -10.94 -14.20 -16.93
N PHE A 334 -10.81 -13.17 -17.77
CA PHE A 334 -10.92 -11.78 -17.32
C PHE A 334 -12.27 -11.51 -16.63
N SER A 335 -13.39 -11.93 -17.23
CA SER A 335 -14.73 -11.72 -16.65
C SER A 335 -14.89 -12.41 -15.28
N VAL A 336 -14.36 -13.63 -15.14
CA VAL A 336 -14.33 -14.35 -13.86
C VAL A 336 -13.46 -13.61 -12.83
N ALA A 337 -12.32 -13.06 -13.24
CA ALA A 337 -11.42 -12.31 -12.36
C ALA A 337 -12.06 -11.05 -11.83
N VAL A 338 -12.72 -10.25 -12.68
CA VAL A 338 -13.44 -9.04 -12.24
C VAL A 338 -14.52 -9.39 -11.21
N PHE A 339 -15.28 -10.47 -11.45
CA PHE A 339 -16.29 -10.92 -10.51
C PHE A 339 -15.68 -11.41 -9.19
N ALA A 340 -14.58 -12.17 -9.24
CA ALA A 340 -13.87 -12.63 -8.05
C ALA A 340 -13.32 -11.46 -7.22
N ILE A 341 -12.74 -10.44 -7.87
CA ILE A 341 -12.25 -9.21 -7.22
C ILE A 341 -13.41 -8.47 -6.57
N LEU A 342 -14.56 -8.33 -7.25
CA LEU A 342 -15.75 -7.68 -6.69
C LEU A 342 -16.26 -8.41 -5.43
N VAL A 343 -16.35 -9.74 -5.47
CA VAL A 343 -16.73 -10.54 -4.31
C VAL A 343 -15.71 -10.41 -3.18
N ASN A 344 -14.42 -10.44 -3.50
CA ASN A 344 -13.34 -10.31 -2.52
C ASN A 344 -13.38 -8.93 -1.82
N ALA A 345 -13.47 -7.85 -2.60
CA ALA A 345 -13.53 -6.48 -2.11
C ALA A 345 -14.77 -6.17 -1.25
N THR A 346 -15.87 -6.91 -1.45
CA THR A 346 -17.09 -6.73 -0.65
C THR A 346 -17.11 -7.62 0.59
N VAL A 347 -16.70 -8.88 0.48
CA VAL A 347 -16.78 -9.87 1.55
C VAL A 347 -15.69 -9.67 2.61
N ILE A 348 -14.45 -9.34 2.22
CA ILE A 348 -13.34 -9.25 3.17
C ILE A 348 -13.54 -8.15 4.21
N PRO A 349 -13.81 -6.88 3.83
CA PRO A 349 -14.03 -5.83 4.84
C PRO A 349 -15.18 -6.18 5.79
N LEU A 350 -16.26 -6.80 5.28
CA LEU A 350 -17.38 -7.26 6.10
C LEU A 350 -16.95 -8.31 7.13
N LEU A 351 -16.23 -9.35 6.69
CA LEU A 351 -15.72 -10.41 7.57
C LEU A 351 -14.72 -9.88 8.60
N VAL A 352 -13.82 -8.97 8.20
CA VAL A 352 -12.84 -8.38 9.11
C VAL A 352 -13.54 -7.53 10.17
N ARG A 353 -14.58 -6.75 9.83
CA ARG A 353 -15.39 -6.02 10.82
C ARG A 353 -16.07 -6.93 11.83
N LEU A 354 -16.49 -8.13 11.42
CA LEU A 354 -17.11 -9.12 12.32
C LEU A 354 -16.09 -9.78 13.26
N LEU A 355 -14.86 -9.99 12.79
CA LEU A 355 -13.81 -10.70 13.54
C LEU A 355 -12.97 -9.77 14.43
N TYR A 356 -12.76 -8.53 13.99
CA TYR A 356 -11.90 -7.55 14.62
C TYR A 356 -12.72 -6.35 15.07
N ASP A 357 -12.91 -6.22 16.38
CA ASP A 357 -13.54 -5.05 16.98
C ASP A 357 -12.50 -3.92 17.14
N PRO A 358 -12.61 -2.83 16.36
CA PRO A 358 -11.64 -1.76 16.37
C PRO A 358 -11.65 -0.94 17.67
N VAL A 359 -12.73 -1.00 18.47
CA VAL A 359 -12.85 -0.17 19.68
C VAL A 359 -12.27 -0.88 20.90
N SER A 360 -12.52 -2.18 21.08
CA SER A 360 -11.99 -2.91 22.24
C SER A 360 -10.51 -3.29 22.11
N ARG A 361 -9.96 -3.38 20.89
CA ARG A 361 -8.60 -3.89 20.65
C ARG A 361 -7.57 -2.90 20.14
N LYS A 362 -7.94 -1.68 19.73
CA LYS A 362 -6.97 -0.65 19.30
C LYS A 362 -5.88 -0.37 20.34
N TYR A 363 -6.22 -0.56 21.62
CA TYR A 363 -5.37 -0.27 22.77
C TYR A 363 -5.31 -1.43 23.78
N ALA A 364 -5.78 -2.62 23.42
CA ALA A 364 -5.67 -3.78 24.30
C ALA A 364 -4.22 -4.26 24.33
N GLY A 365 -3.38 -3.57 25.10
CA GLY A 365 -2.12 -4.13 25.56
C GLY A 365 -2.43 -5.49 26.15
N TYR A 366 -1.80 -6.55 25.62
CA TYR A 366 -2.07 -7.96 25.92
C TYR A 366 -1.80 -8.38 27.38
N LYS A 367 -1.63 -7.43 28.30
CA LYS A 367 -1.62 -7.60 29.75
C LYS A 367 -2.60 -6.58 30.33
N ARG A 368 -3.50 -6.98 31.23
CA ARG A 368 -4.28 -6.06 32.07
C ARG A 368 -3.30 -5.10 32.77
N ARG A 369 -3.16 -3.88 32.24
CA ARG A 369 -2.30 -2.80 32.75
C ARG A 369 -3.22 -1.69 33.26
N ASN A 370 -3.91 -1.98 34.34
CA ASN A 370 -4.74 -1.03 35.07
C ASN A 370 -3.97 -0.55 36.30
N LEU A 371 -4.19 0.71 36.69
CA LEU A 371 -3.52 1.35 37.83
C LEU A 371 -3.67 0.52 39.13
N MET A 372 -4.84 -0.13 39.29
CA MET A 372 -5.15 -1.03 40.40
C MET A 372 -4.28 -2.29 40.50
N HIS A 373 -3.57 -2.67 39.42
CA HIS A 373 -2.68 -3.83 39.39
C HIS A 373 -1.20 -3.42 39.37
N LEU A 374 -0.91 -2.12 39.53
CA LEU A 374 0.44 -1.63 39.72
C LEU A 374 0.94 -2.07 41.10
N LYS A 375 2.21 -2.47 41.21
CA LYS A 375 2.79 -2.74 42.53
C LYS A 375 2.89 -1.41 43.31
N PRO A 376 2.72 -1.40 44.64
CA PRO A 376 2.77 -0.18 45.44
C PRO A 376 4.06 0.62 45.26
N ASP A 377 5.19 -0.08 45.09
CA ASP A 377 6.53 0.53 44.98
C ASP A 377 7.01 0.65 43.52
N ALA A 378 6.10 0.53 42.55
CA ALA A 378 6.45 0.66 41.14
C ALA A 378 6.21 2.09 40.66
N GLU A 379 7.14 2.55 39.81
CA GLU A 379 7.02 3.82 39.13
C GLU A 379 5.74 3.91 38.29
N LEU A 380 5.04 5.04 38.39
CA LEU A 380 3.86 5.31 37.57
C LEU A 380 4.31 5.96 36.26
N ARG A 381 4.17 5.21 35.16
CA ARG A 381 4.54 5.71 33.83
C ARG A 381 3.35 6.40 33.17
N VAL A 382 3.44 7.71 32.96
CA VAL A 382 2.40 8.55 32.36
C VAL A 382 2.85 8.99 30.97
N LEU A 383 1.95 8.87 29.98
CA LEU A 383 2.15 9.40 28.65
C LEU A 383 1.32 10.68 28.51
N ALA A 384 1.98 11.83 28.55
CA ALA A 384 1.33 13.14 28.41
C ALA A 384 1.31 13.55 26.94
N CYS A 385 0.11 13.65 26.37
CA CYS A 385 -0.09 13.95 24.95
C CYS A 385 -0.52 15.42 24.78
N ILE A 386 0.35 16.23 24.19
CA ILE A 386 0.12 17.65 23.93
C ILE A 386 -0.27 17.78 22.47
N HIS A 387 -1.35 18.49 22.18
CA HIS A 387 -1.80 18.77 20.80
C HIS A 387 -1.86 20.27 20.51
N TRP A 388 -2.14 21.08 21.53
CA TRP A 388 -2.10 22.53 21.49
C TRP A 388 -1.30 23.05 22.70
N PRO A 389 -0.64 24.22 22.59
CA PRO A 389 0.09 24.83 23.71
C PRO A 389 -0.77 25.01 24.96
N GLU A 390 -2.05 25.32 24.77
CA GLU A 390 -3.03 25.51 25.85
C GLU A 390 -3.26 24.24 26.70
N ASN A 391 -2.97 23.06 26.15
CA ASN A 391 -3.15 21.79 26.86
C ASN A 391 -2.00 21.50 27.85
N VAL A 392 -0.90 22.25 27.77
CA VAL A 392 0.30 22.01 28.61
C VAL A 392 -0.03 22.21 30.09
N SER A 393 -0.68 23.32 30.45
CA SER A 393 -1.06 23.59 31.85
C SER A 393 -2.03 22.54 32.39
N ALA A 394 -3.07 22.20 31.63
CA ALA A 394 -4.04 21.18 32.02
C ALA A 394 -3.41 19.80 32.21
N MET A 395 -2.38 19.45 31.42
CA MET A 395 -1.64 18.20 31.62
C MET A 395 -0.75 18.25 32.85
N ILE A 396 -0.10 19.38 33.14
CA ILE A 396 0.70 19.55 34.35
C ILE A 396 -0.18 19.47 35.60
N ASP A 397 -1.35 20.11 35.60
CA ASP A 397 -2.31 20.03 36.70
C ASP A 397 -2.78 18.59 36.95
N LEU A 398 -3.02 17.82 35.87
CA LEU A 398 -3.34 16.39 35.98
C LEU A 398 -2.18 15.55 36.53
N LEU A 399 -0.94 15.90 36.19
CA LEU A 399 0.25 15.25 36.73
C LEU A 399 0.42 15.55 38.22
N ASP A 400 0.13 16.78 38.66
CA ASP A 400 0.16 17.14 40.07
C ASP A 400 -0.89 16.36 40.88
N LEU A 401 -2.05 16.07 40.30
CA LEU A 401 -3.07 15.22 40.93
C LEU A 401 -2.62 13.76 41.16
N THR A 402 -1.54 13.31 40.52
CA THR A 402 -1.01 11.95 40.75
C THR A 402 -0.11 11.85 41.98
N CYS A 403 0.23 12.97 42.63
CA CYS A 403 0.96 13.03 43.90
C CYS A 403 2.23 12.14 43.94
N PRO A 404 3.29 12.46 43.16
CA PRO A 404 4.49 11.64 43.10
C PRO A 404 5.18 11.53 44.47
N MET A 405 5.57 10.31 44.85
CA MET A 405 6.30 10.03 46.09
C MET A 405 7.66 9.39 45.79
N LYS A 406 8.62 9.48 46.72
CA LYS A 406 9.97 8.88 46.55
C LYS A 406 9.93 7.36 46.34
N GLU A 407 8.92 6.69 46.90
CA GLU A 407 8.73 5.23 46.80
C GLU A 407 7.98 4.82 45.51
N SER A 408 7.24 5.76 44.91
CA SER A 408 6.48 5.56 43.67
C SER A 408 6.65 6.80 42.78
N PRO A 409 7.83 6.98 42.17
CA PRO A 409 8.11 8.13 41.33
C PRO A 409 7.27 8.07 40.05
N ASN A 410 6.99 9.23 39.46
CA ASN A 410 6.33 9.34 38.17
C ASN A 410 7.37 9.40 37.06
N VAL A 411 7.18 8.60 36.01
CA VAL A 411 7.96 8.72 34.77
C VAL A 411 7.05 9.30 33.70
N ILE A 412 7.39 10.47 33.17
CA ILE A 412 6.54 11.22 32.24
C ILE A 412 7.15 11.18 30.85
N TYR A 413 6.42 10.58 29.92
CA TYR A 413 6.72 10.65 28.50
C TYR A 413 5.86 11.75 27.88
N ALA A 414 6.45 12.93 27.66
CA ALA A 414 5.79 14.03 26.95
C ALA A 414 5.87 13.80 25.44
N LEU A 415 4.71 13.70 24.78
CA LEU A 415 4.57 13.58 23.33
C LEU A 415 3.84 14.80 22.80
N HIS A 416 4.52 15.58 21.95
CA HIS A 416 3.86 16.59 21.14
C HIS A 416 3.32 15.96 19.85
N LEU A 417 2.01 15.95 19.71
CA LEU A 417 1.29 15.39 18.56
C LEU A 417 1.14 16.45 17.48
N ILE A 418 1.97 16.34 16.46
CA ILE A 418 1.89 17.14 15.24
C ILE A 418 1.16 16.32 14.18
N GLU A 419 0.18 16.92 13.51
CA GLU A 419 -0.53 16.28 12.41
C GLU A 419 0.42 16.04 11.23
N LEU A 420 0.73 14.78 10.95
CA LEU A 420 1.55 14.36 9.83
C LEU A 420 0.71 14.30 8.55
N MET A 421 0.65 15.43 7.86
CA MET A 421 0.13 15.48 6.50
C MET A 421 1.16 14.82 5.57
N ALA A 422 0.97 13.57 5.11
CA ALA A 422 1.67 12.89 3.99
C ALA A 422 1.84 11.37 4.19
N ARG A 423 2.04 10.94 5.43
CA ARG A 423 2.47 9.58 5.76
C ARG A 423 1.32 8.81 6.39
N ASP A 424 1.15 7.57 5.96
CA ASP A 424 0.25 6.61 6.61
C ASP A 424 0.90 5.96 7.86
N SER A 425 2.17 6.28 8.14
CA SER A 425 2.94 5.80 9.30
C SER A 425 3.36 6.94 10.25
N PRO A 426 3.14 6.79 11.57
CA PRO A 426 3.58 7.79 12.55
C PRO A 426 5.10 7.77 12.71
N VAL A 427 5.70 8.96 12.88
CA VAL A 427 7.14 9.14 13.15
C VAL A 427 7.33 9.61 14.58
N PHE A 428 8.20 8.93 15.34
CA PHE A 428 8.65 9.42 16.63
C PHE A 428 9.96 10.18 16.46
N ILE A 429 9.96 11.47 16.81
CA ILE A 429 11.15 12.30 16.89
C ILE A 429 11.52 12.36 18.38
N ALA A 430 12.71 11.88 18.72
CA ALA A 430 13.20 11.94 20.09
C ALA A 430 13.85 13.32 20.34
N HIS A 431 13.27 14.10 21.25
CA HIS A 431 13.91 15.33 21.73
C HIS A 431 14.79 14.96 22.93
N HIS A 432 16.11 14.88 22.72
CA HIS A 432 17.07 14.66 23.81
C HIS A 432 17.58 15.98 24.39
N LYS A 433 17.83 15.97 25.71
CA LYS A 433 18.31 17.08 26.57
C LYS A 433 19.55 17.87 26.07
N HIS A 434 20.19 17.45 24.97
CA HIS A 434 21.48 18.00 24.53
C HIS A 434 21.63 18.36 23.04
N GLU A 435 20.57 18.29 22.21
CA GLU A 435 20.65 18.77 20.83
C GLU A 435 20.01 20.16 20.69
N THR A 436 20.77 21.20 21.03
CA THR A 436 20.41 22.62 20.84
C THR A 436 20.46 23.09 19.38
N ASN A 437 20.57 22.18 18.40
CA ASN A 437 20.75 22.55 16.99
C ASN A 437 19.81 21.77 16.07
N THR A 438 18.50 22.01 16.15
CA THR A 438 17.65 21.99 14.96
C THR A 438 16.56 23.05 15.09
N ASN A 439 16.41 23.86 14.05
CA ASN A 439 15.43 24.93 13.91
C ASN A 439 13.99 24.39 14.01
N VAL A 440 13.47 24.25 15.23
CA VAL A 440 12.05 23.97 15.46
C VAL A 440 11.51 25.10 16.34
N GLY A 441 11.36 26.28 15.74
CA GLY A 441 10.70 27.42 16.38
C GLY A 441 9.23 27.08 16.65
N GLY A 442 8.81 27.21 17.90
CA GLY A 442 7.44 26.93 18.38
C GLY A 442 7.32 25.65 19.21
N SER A 443 7.60 24.48 18.63
CA SER A 443 7.33 23.19 19.29
C SER A 443 8.22 22.90 20.51
N PHE A 444 9.38 23.55 20.65
CA PHE A 444 10.30 23.27 21.77
C PHE A 444 9.86 23.98 23.05
N GLU A 445 9.14 25.10 22.97
CA GLU A 445 8.64 25.84 24.13
C GLU A 445 7.62 25.02 24.93
N ASP A 446 6.73 24.30 24.25
CA ASP A 446 5.73 23.43 24.87
C ASP A 446 6.37 22.26 25.65
N ILE A 447 7.52 21.77 25.17
CA ILE A 447 8.28 20.68 25.80
C ILE A 447 9.13 21.22 26.96
N LEU A 448 9.57 22.47 26.88
CA LEU A 448 10.36 23.15 27.93
C LEU A 448 9.61 23.19 29.27
N ALA A 449 8.29 23.35 29.24
CA ALA A 449 7.44 23.36 30.43
C ALA A 449 7.53 22.04 31.22
N PHE A 450 7.63 20.90 30.53
CA PHE A 450 7.80 19.59 31.18
C PHE A 450 9.20 19.41 31.76
N TYR A 451 10.23 19.99 31.15
CA TYR A 451 11.57 20.02 31.75
C TYR A 451 11.63 20.90 33.00
N GLN A 452 10.92 22.02 33.01
CA GLN A 452 10.78 22.85 34.23
C GLN A 452 10.02 22.10 35.33
N TYR A 453 8.99 21.34 34.97
CA TYR A 453 8.25 20.48 35.89
C TYR A 453 9.13 19.38 36.52
N GLU A 454 9.98 18.71 35.72
CA GLU A 454 10.98 17.74 36.21
C GLU A 454 11.96 18.39 37.20
N GLN A 455 12.47 19.59 36.87
CA GLN A 455 13.39 20.32 37.75
C GLN A 455 12.75 20.70 39.09
N ASN A 456 11.48 21.12 39.08
CA ASN A 456 10.75 21.49 40.29
C ASN A 456 10.44 20.28 41.18
N ASN A 457 10.29 19.08 40.59
CA ASN A 457 9.98 17.82 41.29
C ASN A 457 11.16 16.84 41.28
N TRP A 458 12.37 17.36 41.55
CA TRP A 458 13.61 16.59 41.43
C TRP A 458 13.61 15.29 42.25
N GLY A 459 13.80 14.16 41.56
CA GLY A 459 13.84 12.82 42.18
C GLY A 459 12.47 12.20 42.49
N LEU A 460 11.39 12.92 42.21
CA LEU A 460 10.00 12.45 42.29
C LEU A 460 9.39 12.22 40.90
N VAL A 461 9.88 12.97 39.91
CA VAL A 461 9.44 12.93 38.52
C VAL A 461 10.67 12.78 37.61
N THR A 462 10.57 11.92 36.59
CA THR A 462 11.61 11.71 35.56
C THR A 462 11.08 11.73 34.14
#